data_AF-A0A948QUB2-F1
#
_entry.id   AF-A0A948QUB2-F1
#
_cell.length_a   1.000
_cell.length_b   1.000
_cell.length_c   1.000
_cell.angle_alpha   90.00
_cell.angle_beta   90.00
_cell.angle_gamma   90.00
#
_symmetry.space_group_name_H-M   'P 1'
#
loop_
_entity.id
_entity.type
_entity.pdbx_description
1 polymer ?
#
loop_
_entity_poly.entity_id
_entity_poly.type
_entity_poly.pdbx_seq_one_letter_code
_entity_poly.pdbx_strand_id
1 'polypeptide(L)'
;MKRKKRQKLSNKAKYLIFFILLDFFCAAIFSVFVYFKLKKSDFLFLSRTNFVFIDQGNIPLIFSFEDKSGLVLTLPVHDKFRVTRGFGEYELRKVFALGELEKKGGELISETLQENLPVAIFGYFYDEKNEASVYLKSPQKIFFKVFYRSLKGELKTNLNKFDLLVLLVKSLRVNSSLVKLKNFDGEVGDLFKDRKIREESISIEVLNATEQSGLAQRISKLFDKSGGRIVRIADAPGKQHSCRIITGKDPESNYTLKWIRYLYNCPVEQIGNGEIRADITVIFGENYWKNEGKKW
;
A
#
# COMPACT_ATOMS: atom_id res chain seq x y z
N MET A 1 31.69 -61.98 -13.60
CA MET A 1 31.91 -60.64 -12.97
C MET A 1 31.20 -59.45 -13.68
N LYS A 2 31.10 -59.41 -15.03
CA LYS A 2 30.47 -58.28 -15.76
C LYS A 2 28.96 -58.04 -15.48
N ARG A 3 28.16 -59.09 -15.21
CA ARG A 3 26.70 -58.95 -14.89
C ARG A 3 26.41 -58.19 -13.59
N LYS A 4 27.18 -58.43 -12.50
CA LYS A 4 27.02 -57.71 -11.22
C LYS A 4 27.37 -56.21 -11.33
N LYS A 5 28.32 -55.82 -12.20
CA LYS A 5 28.62 -54.41 -12.49
C LYS A 5 27.48 -53.71 -13.25
N ARG A 6 26.88 -54.36 -14.26
CA ARG A 6 25.70 -53.82 -14.98
C ARG A 6 24.48 -53.62 -14.08
N GLN A 7 24.23 -54.54 -13.15
CA GLN A 7 23.10 -54.43 -12.20
C GLN A 7 23.30 -53.31 -11.17
N LYS A 8 24.53 -53.10 -10.67
CA LYS A 8 24.87 -51.95 -9.79
C LYS A 8 24.75 -50.60 -10.50
N LEU A 9 25.13 -50.52 -11.78
CA LEU A 9 24.97 -49.31 -12.61
C LEU A 9 23.48 -48.97 -12.85
N SER A 10 22.64 -49.98 -13.07
CA SER A 10 21.19 -49.82 -13.23
C SER A 10 20.52 -49.27 -11.96
N ASN A 11 20.90 -49.76 -10.78
CA ASN A 11 20.32 -49.26 -9.53
C ASN A 11 20.75 -47.80 -9.23
N LYS A 12 22.00 -47.42 -9.50
CA LYS A 12 22.44 -46.03 -9.37
C LYS A 12 21.68 -45.08 -10.31
N ALA A 13 21.42 -45.49 -11.55
CA ALA A 13 20.61 -44.71 -12.49
C ALA A 13 19.17 -44.53 -12.01
N LYS A 14 18.55 -45.56 -11.42
CA LYS A 14 17.21 -45.46 -10.83
C LYS A 14 17.15 -44.45 -9.66
N TYR A 15 18.14 -44.46 -8.77
CA TYR A 15 18.22 -43.47 -7.70
C TYR A 15 18.42 -42.05 -8.23
N LEU A 16 19.27 -41.85 -9.24
CA LEU A 16 19.46 -40.55 -9.86
C LEU A 16 18.17 -40.01 -10.49
N ILE A 17 17.44 -40.85 -11.24
CA ILE A 17 16.14 -40.48 -11.83
C ILE A 17 15.12 -40.15 -10.72
N PHE A 18 15.10 -40.92 -9.63
CA PHE A 18 14.21 -40.64 -8.50
C PHE A 18 14.50 -39.27 -7.86
N PHE A 19 15.77 -38.91 -7.62
CA PHE A 19 16.12 -37.60 -7.05
C PHE A 19 15.77 -36.45 -8.00
N ILE A 20 15.99 -36.61 -9.30
CA ILE A 20 15.58 -35.60 -10.30
C ILE A 20 14.05 -35.43 -10.28
N LEU A 21 13.29 -36.52 -10.30
CA LEU A 21 11.82 -36.46 -10.22
C LEU A 21 11.33 -35.85 -8.89
N LEU A 22 12.02 -36.13 -7.78
CA LEU A 22 11.72 -35.55 -6.47
C LEU A 22 11.98 -34.03 -6.46
N ASP A 23 13.09 -33.57 -7.03
CA ASP A 23 13.38 -32.13 -7.17
C ASP A 23 12.34 -31.43 -8.03
N PHE A 24 11.93 -32.04 -9.16
CA PHE A 24 10.85 -31.50 -9.99
C PHE A 24 9.51 -31.46 -9.23
N PHE A 25 9.20 -32.49 -8.45
CA PHE A 25 7.97 -32.53 -7.64
C PHE A 25 7.99 -31.47 -6.52
N CYS A 26 9.11 -31.33 -5.82
CA CYS A 26 9.31 -30.28 -4.81
C CYS A 26 9.23 -28.88 -5.44
N ALA A 27 9.84 -28.67 -6.60
CA ALA A 27 9.74 -27.43 -7.35
C ALA A 27 8.30 -27.12 -7.78
N ALA A 28 7.54 -28.13 -8.21
CA ALA A 28 6.13 -27.98 -8.57
C ALA A 28 5.26 -27.60 -7.35
N ILE A 29 5.41 -28.30 -6.22
CA ILE A 29 4.70 -27.96 -4.97
C ILE A 29 5.08 -26.54 -4.51
N PHE A 30 6.36 -26.20 -4.53
CA PHE A 30 6.83 -24.87 -4.15
C PHE A 30 6.24 -23.81 -5.09
N SER A 31 6.17 -24.07 -6.38
CA SER A 31 5.56 -23.17 -7.37
C SER A 31 4.07 -22.96 -7.11
N VAL A 32 3.33 -24.02 -6.76
CA VAL A 32 1.91 -23.94 -6.37
C VAL A 32 1.75 -23.14 -5.07
N PHE A 33 2.60 -23.37 -4.07
CA PHE A 33 2.57 -22.62 -2.82
C PHE A 33 2.86 -21.13 -3.03
N VAL A 34 3.90 -20.80 -3.81
CA VAL A 34 4.24 -19.43 -4.20
C VAL A 34 3.10 -18.80 -4.98
N TYR A 35 2.48 -19.53 -5.92
CA TYR A 35 1.31 -19.04 -6.65
C TYR A 35 0.15 -18.67 -5.71
N PHE A 36 -0.19 -19.53 -4.75
CA PHE A 36 -1.25 -19.23 -3.78
C PHE A 36 -0.90 -18.06 -2.87
N LYS A 37 0.37 -17.90 -2.47
CA LYS A 37 0.82 -16.75 -1.67
C LYS A 37 0.80 -15.46 -2.47
N LEU A 38 1.27 -15.48 -3.73
CA LEU A 38 1.23 -14.33 -4.62
C LEU A 38 -0.20 -13.88 -4.90
N LYS A 39 -1.12 -14.82 -5.16
CA LYS A 39 -2.54 -14.51 -5.41
C LYS A 39 -3.22 -13.84 -4.22
N LYS A 40 -2.67 -13.98 -3.00
CA LYS A 40 -3.18 -13.32 -1.79
C LYS A 40 -2.64 -11.90 -1.57
N SER A 41 -1.69 -11.43 -2.38
CA SER A 41 -1.17 -10.06 -2.23
C SER A 41 -2.22 -9.05 -2.69
N ASP A 42 -2.58 -8.14 -1.79
CA ASP A 42 -3.51 -7.05 -2.08
C ASP A 42 -2.98 -6.09 -3.16
N PHE A 43 -1.66 -6.02 -3.35
CA PHE A 43 -1.05 -5.18 -4.38
C PHE A 43 -1.34 -5.63 -5.82
N LEU A 44 -1.84 -6.86 -6.02
CA LEU A 44 -2.26 -7.32 -7.33
C LEU A 44 -3.48 -6.56 -7.86
N PHE A 45 -4.43 -6.21 -6.99
CA PHE A 45 -5.68 -5.56 -7.44
C PHE A 45 -5.53 -4.04 -7.51
N LEU A 46 -4.69 -3.43 -6.66
CA LEU A 46 -4.45 -1.98 -6.59
C LEU A 46 -4.00 -1.44 -7.96
N SER A 47 -4.74 -0.47 -8.51
CA SER A 47 -4.41 0.21 -9.76
C SER A 47 -3.24 1.17 -9.57
N ARG A 48 -3.39 2.09 -8.60
CA ARG A 48 -2.36 3.02 -8.18
C ARG A 48 -1.80 2.60 -6.82
N THR A 49 -0.48 2.69 -6.70
CA THR A 49 0.22 2.41 -5.43
C THR A 49 1.16 3.55 -5.08
N ASN A 50 1.05 4.09 -3.87
CA ASN A 50 1.87 5.18 -3.37
C ASN A 50 2.68 4.72 -2.16
N PHE A 51 3.95 5.11 -2.11
CA PHE A 51 4.88 4.73 -1.07
C PHE A 51 5.70 5.94 -0.62
N VAL A 52 6.13 5.92 0.63
CA VAL A 52 7.12 6.86 1.14
C VAL A 52 8.50 6.22 1.04
N PHE A 53 9.46 6.96 0.48
CA PHE A 53 10.87 6.60 0.54
C PHE A 53 11.59 7.62 1.41
N ILE A 54 12.38 7.13 2.37
CA ILE A 54 13.22 7.93 3.26
C ILE A 54 14.68 7.55 3.00
N ASP A 55 15.53 8.54 2.84
CA ASP A 55 16.96 8.35 2.63
C ASP A 55 17.78 8.41 3.92
N GLN A 56 19.11 8.26 3.82
CA GLN A 56 20.01 8.32 4.98
C GLN A 56 20.01 9.66 5.72
N GLY A 57 19.58 10.74 5.07
CA GLY A 57 19.46 12.09 5.63
C GLY A 57 18.08 12.38 6.24
N ASN A 58 17.21 11.38 6.34
CA ASN A 58 15.80 11.50 6.73
C ASN A 58 14.99 12.43 5.80
N ILE A 59 15.34 12.48 4.52
CA ILE A 59 14.63 13.24 3.49
C ILE A 59 13.57 12.34 2.87
N PRO A 60 12.27 12.58 3.14
CA PRO A 60 11.21 11.80 2.53
C PRO A 60 10.88 12.30 1.11
N LEU A 61 10.51 11.35 0.27
CA LEU A 61 9.80 11.59 -0.98
C LEU A 61 8.63 10.61 -1.08
N ILE A 62 7.63 10.95 -1.90
CA ILE A 62 6.56 10.01 -2.25
C ILE A 62 6.83 9.55 -3.67
N PHE A 63 6.81 8.24 -3.90
CA PHE A 63 6.77 7.71 -5.26
C PHE A 63 5.50 6.89 -5.45
N SER A 64 4.90 7.07 -6.62
CA SER A 64 3.61 6.51 -6.99
C SER A 64 3.70 5.98 -8.41
N PHE A 65 3.05 4.86 -8.68
CA PHE A 65 2.88 4.39 -10.05
C PHE A 65 1.49 3.81 -10.26
N GLU A 66 1.02 3.97 -11.48
CA GLU A 66 -0.26 3.49 -11.97
C GLU A 66 -0.08 3.04 -13.42
N ASP A 67 -0.35 1.77 -13.68
CA ASP A 67 -0.14 1.11 -14.97
C ASP A 67 1.28 1.32 -15.52
N LYS A 68 1.45 2.17 -16.55
CA LYS A 68 2.74 2.50 -17.18
C LYS A 68 3.32 3.83 -16.71
N SER A 69 2.60 4.59 -15.89
CA SER A 69 2.99 5.93 -15.46
C SER A 69 3.60 5.92 -14.06
N GLY A 70 4.55 6.82 -13.83
CA GLY A 70 5.19 7.01 -12.53
C GLY A 70 5.20 8.46 -12.12
N LEU A 71 5.14 8.71 -10.81
CA LEU A 71 5.26 10.01 -10.19
C LEU A 71 6.25 9.90 -9.03
N VAL A 72 7.19 10.84 -8.97
CA VAL A 72 8.06 11.07 -7.81
C VAL A 72 7.79 12.49 -7.34
N LEU A 73 7.37 12.64 -6.10
CA LEU A 73 7.07 13.90 -5.45
C LEU A 73 8.10 14.16 -4.35
N THR A 74 8.87 15.24 -4.50
CA THR A 74 9.73 15.74 -3.43
C THR A 74 8.92 16.60 -2.46
N LEU A 75 9.30 16.58 -1.18
CA LEU A 75 8.56 17.22 -0.10
C LEU A 75 9.38 18.33 0.55
N PRO A 76 8.75 19.38 1.10
CA PRO A 76 9.44 20.46 1.78
C PRO A 76 9.89 20.01 3.17
N VAL A 77 11.13 19.54 3.27
CA VAL A 77 11.67 18.87 4.46
C VAL A 77 11.75 19.74 5.73
N HIS A 78 11.73 21.06 5.56
CA HIS A 78 11.81 22.05 6.64
C HIS A 78 10.45 22.55 7.10
N ASP A 79 9.39 22.26 6.36
CA ASP A 79 8.05 22.67 6.73
C ASP A 79 7.55 21.86 7.92
N LYS A 80 6.73 22.49 8.76
CA LYS A 80 6.12 21.85 9.91
C LYS A 80 4.87 21.11 9.49
N PHE A 81 4.82 19.83 9.84
CA PHE A 81 3.68 18.96 9.64
C PHE A 81 3.10 18.59 10.98
N ARG A 82 1.77 18.52 11.07
CA ARG A 82 1.11 17.95 12.24
C ARG A 82 1.33 16.45 12.24
N VAL A 83 2.16 15.98 13.17
CA VAL A 83 2.46 14.57 13.36
C VAL A 83 1.26 13.88 13.98
N THR A 84 0.94 12.69 13.47
CA THR A 84 -0.16 11.87 13.99
C THR A 84 0.11 11.43 15.44
N ARG A 85 -0.88 10.80 16.09
CA ARG A 85 -0.74 10.21 17.44
C ARG A 85 -0.45 11.21 18.57
N GLY A 86 -0.66 12.51 18.33
CA GLY A 86 -0.60 13.53 19.38
C GLY A 86 0.80 14.10 19.67
N PHE A 87 1.80 13.82 18.82
CA PHE A 87 3.14 14.38 19.00
C PHE A 87 3.21 15.90 18.77
N GLY A 88 2.23 16.50 18.08
CA GLY A 88 2.21 17.93 17.77
C GLY A 88 2.79 18.23 16.39
N GLU A 89 3.49 19.36 16.24
CA GLU A 89 4.06 19.76 14.95
C GLU A 89 5.58 19.59 14.92
N TYR A 90 6.10 18.97 13.86
CA TYR A 90 7.53 18.77 13.64
C TYR A 90 7.92 19.13 12.22
N GLU A 91 9.17 19.57 12.03
CA GLU A 91 9.79 19.59 10.70
C GLU A 91 9.71 18.19 10.09
N LEU A 92 9.28 18.09 8.83
CA LEU A 92 9.02 16.81 8.18
C LEU A 92 10.23 15.85 8.24
N ARG A 93 11.46 16.35 8.06
CA ARG A 93 12.70 15.54 8.18
C ARG A 93 12.93 14.90 9.55
N LYS A 94 12.34 15.45 10.62
CA LYS A 94 12.51 14.95 11.99
C LYS A 94 11.53 13.83 12.33
N VAL A 95 10.46 13.67 11.54
CA VAL A 95 9.36 12.74 11.83
C VAL A 95 9.81 11.29 11.78
N PHE A 96 10.69 10.91 10.83
CA PHE A 96 11.21 9.55 10.76
C PHE A 96 12.06 9.20 12.00
N ALA A 97 12.96 10.10 12.40
CA ALA A 97 13.79 9.90 13.59
C ALA A 97 12.94 9.77 14.87
N LEU A 98 11.88 10.58 14.99
CA LEU A 98 10.89 10.44 16.06
C LEU A 98 10.20 9.07 16.00
N GLY A 99 9.84 8.60 14.80
CA GLY A 99 9.28 7.27 14.59
C GLY A 99 10.20 6.15 15.07
N GLU A 100 11.50 6.21 14.79
CA GLU A 100 12.48 5.23 15.27
C GLU A 100 12.56 5.21 16.82
N LEU A 101 12.54 6.39 17.47
CA LEU A 101 12.54 6.48 18.94
C LEU A 101 11.30 5.82 19.57
N GLU A 102 10.15 5.98 18.93
CA GLU A 102 8.86 5.44 19.37
C GLU A 102 8.59 4.01 18.90
N LYS A 103 9.59 3.35 18.29
CA LYS A 103 9.47 1.99 17.72
C LYS A 103 8.37 1.87 16.66
N LYS A 104 8.17 2.93 15.88
CA LYS A 104 7.25 3.02 14.73
C LYS A 104 7.97 3.20 13.40
N GLY A 105 9.23 3.62 13.43
CA GLY A 105 10.05 3.85 12.24
C GLY A 105 9.33 4.64 11.15
N GLY A 106 9.30 4.08 9.95
CA GLY A 106 8.67 4.71 8.78
C GLY A 106 7.13 4.74 8.78
N GLU A 107 6.47 4.09 9.74
CA GLU A 107 5.01 4.13 9.85
C GLU A 107 4.53 5.53 10.26
N LEU A 108 5.22 6.15 11.22
CA LEU A 108 4.83 7.46 11.75
C LEU A 108 4.85 8.53 10.65
N ILE A 109 5.89 8.54 9.82
CA ILE A 109 5.99 9.49 8.70
C ILE A 109 4.99 9.18 7.59
N SER A 110 4.68 7.91 7.35
CA SER A 110 3.65 7.50 6.39
C SER A 110 2.26 7.98 6.82
N GLU A 111 1.90 7.78 8.08
CA GLU A 111 0.65 8.26 8.66
C GLU A 111 0.57 9.79 8.65
N THR A 112 1.67 10.45 9.04
CA THR A 112 1.78 11.92 9.03
C THR A 112 1.57 12.49 7.63
N LEU A 113 2.21 11.90 6.61
CA LEU A 113 2.04 12.34 5.23
C LEU A 113 0.62 12.04 4.72
N GLN A 114 0.03 10.90 5.05
CA GLN A 114 -1.34 10.59 4.65
C GLN A 114 -2.36 11.57 5.25
N GLU A 115 -2.15 12.01 6.50
CA GLU A 115 -3.00 12.97 7.19
C GLU A 115 -2.89 14.38 6.61
N ASN A 116 -1.67 14.83 6.29
CA ASN A 116 -1.43 16.19 5.82
C ASN A 116 -1.57 16.34 4.29
N LEU A 117 -1.33 15.28 3.51
CA LEU A 117 -1.30 15.29 2.03
C LEU A 117 -2.45 14.50 1.37
N PRO A 118 -3.56 14.24 2.07
CA PRO A 118 -4.56 13.20 1.77
C PRO A 118 -4.20 12.19 0.64
N VAL A 119 -3.07 11.49 0.78
CA VAL A 119 -2.61 10.46 -0.17
C VAL A 119 -2.65 9.10 0.51
N ALA A 120 -3.21 8.10 -0.16
CA ALA A 120 -3.24 6.73 0.33
C ALA A 120 -1.84 6.11 0.25
N ILE A 121 -1.15 5.99 1.38
CA ILE A 121 0.20 5.44 1.46
C ILE A 121 0.12 3.98 1.90
N PHE A 122 0.68 3.09 1.09
CA PHE A 122 0.58 1.64 1.30
C PHE A 122 1.81 1.00 1.92
N GLY A 123 2.87 1.78 2.13
CA GLY A 123 4.08 1.32 2.79
C GLY A 123 5.21 2.33 2.70
N TYR A 124 6.30 2.02 3.39
CA TYR A 124 7.49 2.84 3.40
C TYR A 124 8.75 2.04 3.06
N PHE A 125 9.79 2.77 2.69
CA PHE A 125 11.13 2.26 2.44
C PHE A 125 12.13 3.21 3.08
N TYR A 126 13.14 2.67 3.76
CA TYR A 126 14.23 3.44 4.32
C TYR A 126 15.59 2.90 3.87
N ASP A 127 16.42 3.79 3.33
CA ASP A 127 17.77 3.49 2.82
C ASP A 127 18.84 4.15 3.69
N GLU A 128 19.44 3.37 4.58
CA GLU A 128 20.49 3.85 5.49
C GLU A 128 21.79 4.26 4.79
N LYS A 129 21.96 3.93 3.51
CA LYS A 129 23.26 4.01 2.82
C LYS A 129 23.33 5.05 1.71
N ASN A 130 22.19 5.52 1.22
CA ASN A 130 22.16 6.39 0.04
C ASN A 130 21.26 7.59 0.29
N GLU A 131 21.63 8.72 -0.29
CA GLU A 131 20.79 9.92 -0.36
C GLU A 131 19.69 9.79 -1.41
N ALA A 132 18.60 10.54 -1.20
CA ALA A 132 17.51 10.73 -2.13
C ALA A 132 18.02 11.29 -3.47
N SER A 133 19.06 12.12 -3.45
CA SER A 133 19.72 12.69 -4.63
C SER A 133 20.13 11.62 -5.65
N VAL A 134 20.54 10.42 -5.19
CA VAL A 134 20.89 9.27 -6.05
C VAL A 134 19.69 8.78 -6.86
N TYR A 135 18.50 8.82 -6.26
CA TYR A 135 17.25 8.39 -6.90
C TYR A 135 16.64 9.49 -7.76
N LEU A 136 16.77 10.75 -7.34
CA LEU A 136 16.26 11.91 -8.08
C LEU A 136 17.02 12.18 -9.39
N LYS A 137 18.30 11.78 -9.48
CA LYS A 137 19.06 11.82 -10.75
C LYS A 137 18.53 10.85 -11.81
N SER A 138 17.80 9.81 -11.41
CA SER A 138 17.19 8.85 -12.34
C SER A 138 15.85 8.36 -11.76
N PRO A 139 14.82 9.23 -11.72
CA PRO A 139 13.55 8.93 -11.06
C PRO A 139 12.91 7.64 -11.58
N GLN A 140 13.05 7.32 -12.86
CA GLN A 140 12.57 6.08 -13.45
C GLN A 140 13.18 4.81 -12.83
N LYS A 141 14.40 4.88 -12.31
CA LYS A 141 15.06 3.74 -11.67
C LYS A 141 14.53 3.50 -10.26
N ILE A 142 13.86 4.47 -9.63
CA ILE A 142 13.36 4.32 -8.25
C ILE A 142 12.40 3.12 -8.15
N PHE A 143 11.51 2.97 -9.13
CA PHE A 143 10.46 1.95 -9.13
C PHE A 143 11.05 0.54 -9.08
N PHE A 144 12.04 0.23 -9.90
CA PHE A 144 12.68 -1.08 -9.86
C PHE A 144 13.69 -1.22 -8.71
N LYS A 145 14.55 -0.21 -8.51
CA LYS A 145 15.69 -0.28 -7.57
C LYS A 145 15.23 -0.41 -6.13
N VAL A 146 14.20 0.33 -5.71
CA VAL A 146 13.69 0.27 -4.34
C VAL A 146 13.14 -1.12 -4.02
N PHE A 147 12.27 -1.68 -4.87
CA PHE A 147 11.71 -3.02 -4.62
C PHE A 147 12.78 -4.11 -4.69
N TYR A 148 13.68 -4.06 -5.66
CA TYR A 148 14.75 -5.05 -5.80
C TYR A 148 15.70 -5.06 -4.59
N ARG A 149 16.11 -3.88 -4.11
CA ARG A 149 16.97 -3.76 -2.92
C ARG A 149 16.24 -4.18 -1.64
N SER A 150 14.95 -3.88 -1.53
CA SER A 150 14.11 -4.32 -0.41
C SER A 150 14.01 -5.85 -0.36
N LEU A 151 13.87 -6.53 -1.50
CA LEU A 151 13.86 -8.00 -1.56
C LEU A 151 15.18 -8.62 -1.10
N LYS A 152 16.30 -7.94 -1.34
CA LYS A 152 17.63 -8.32 -0.82
C LYS A 152 17.81 -8.03 0.67
N GLY A 153 16.86 -7.35 1.32
CA GLY A 153 16.98 -6.91 2.71
C GLY A 153 17.93 -5.74 2.89
N GLU A 154 18.24 -4.99 1.83
CA GLU A 154 19.12 -3.81 1.92
C GLU A 154 18.39 -2.55 2.39
N LEU A 155 17.05 -2.55 2.38
CA LEU A 155 16.19 -1.44 2.80
C LEU A 155 15.25 -1.91 3.92
N LYS A 156 14.97 -1.05 4.90
CA LYS A 156 13.91 -1.30 5.89
C LYS A 156 12.54 -0.98 5.26
N THR A 157 11.54 -1.82 5.49
CA THR A 157 10.17 -1.65 4.98
C THR A 157 9.18 -2.45 5.83
N ASN A 158 7.92 -2.01 5.87
CA ASN A 158 6.82 -2.76 6.47
C ASN A 158 6.19 -3.82 5.53
N LEU A 159 6.65 -3.89 4.27
CA LEU A 159 6.08 -4.82 3.29
C LEU A 159 6.72 -6.20 3.38
N ASN A 160 5.91 -7.24 3.18
CA ASN A 160 6.41 -8.61 3.13
C ASN A 160 7.10 -8.91 1.78
N LYS A 161 7.93 -9.96 1.74
CA LYS A 161 8.68 -10.33 0.52
C LYS A 161 7.81 -10.67 -0.69
N PHE A 162 6.58 -11.16 -0.49
CA PHE A 162 5.68 -11.48 -1.60
C PHE A 162 5.08 -10.21 -2.21
N ASP A 163 4.68 -9.25 -1.38
CA ASP A 163 4.23 -7.93 -1.82
C ASP A 163 5.34 -7.23 -2.60
N LEU A 164 6.57 -7.26 -2.09
CA LEU A 164 7.73 -6.70 -2.79
C LEU A 164 7.98 -7.38 -4.15
N LEU A 165 7.77 -8.69 -4.26
CA LEU A 165 7.89 -9.40 -5.54
C LEU A 165 6.79 -8.98 -6.52
N VAL A 166 5.54 -8.86 -6.06
CA VAL A 166 4.43 -8.34 -6.88
C VAL A 166 4.72 -6.92 -7.35
N LEU A 167 5.17 -6.05 -6.45
CA LEU A 167 5.52 -4.66 -6.75
C LEU A 167 6.69 -4.56 -7.72
N LEU A 168 7.72 -5.41 -7.55
CA LEU A 168 8.83 -5.49 -8.50
C LEU A 168 8.33 -5.83 -9.90
N VAL A 169 7.47 -6.85 -10.05
CA VAL A 169 6.90 -7.23 -11.34
C VAL A 169 6.06 -6.11 -11.94
N LYS A 170 5.23 -5.42 -11.14
CA LYS A 170 4.46 -4.27 -11.62
C LYS A 170 5.36 -3.11 -12.05
N SER A 171 6.45 -2.86 -11.33
CA SER A 171 7.40 -1.77 -11.63
C SER A 171 8.06 -1.92 -12.99
N LEU A 172 8.22 -3.15 -13.50
CA LEU A 172 8.77 -3.42 -14.84
C LEU A 172 7.88 -2.89 -15.97
N ARG A 173 6.61 -2.60 -15.69
CA ARG A 173 5.66 -2.03 -16.67
C ARG A 173 5.74 -0.50 -16.75
N VAL A 174 6.39 0.14 -15.78
CA VAL A 174 6.55 1.59 -15.76
C VAL A 174 7.40 2.02 -16.94
N ASN A 175 6.84 2.86 -17.80
CA ASN A 175 7.56 3.45 -18.91
C ASN A 175 8.38 4.63 -18.40
N SER A 176 9.69 4.61 -18.63
CA SER A 176 10.62 5.66 -18.20
C SER A 176 10.25 7.04 -18.73
N SER A 177 9.64 7.15 -19.92
CA SER A 177 9.22 8.44 -20.50
C SER A 177 7.94 9.02 -19.86
N LEU A 178 7.17 8.19 -19.15
CA LEU A 178 5.95 8.59 -18.45
C LEU A 178 6.18 8.86 -16.96
N VAL A 179 7.43 8.83 -16.50
CA VAL A 179 7.80 9.15 -15.13
C VAL A 179 7.94 10.66 -14.98
N LYS A 180 7.17 11.24 -14.05
CA LYS A 180 7.19 12.66 -13.74
C LYS A 180 7.87 12.89 -12.39
N LEU A 181 8.78 13.84 -12.35
CA LEU A 181 9.31 14.40 -11.11
C LEU A 181 8.58 15.71 -10.82
N LYS A 182 8.06 15.86 -9.60
CA LYS A 182 7.36 17.04 -9.13
C LYS A 182 7.88 17.46 -7.76
N ASN A 183 7.86 18.75 -7.50
CA ASN A 183 8.05 19.28 -6.16
C ASN A 183 6.68 19.61 -5.58
N PHE A 184 6.49 19.32 -4.30
CA PHE A 184 5.28 19.71 -3.60
C PHE A 184 5.24 21.24 -3.43
N ASP A 185 4.14 21.85 -3.82
CA ASP A 185 3.91 23.30 -3.88
C ASP A 185 2.78 23.75 -2.95
N GLY A 186 2.39 22.91 -1.98
CA GLY A 186 1.33 23.19 -1.01
C GLY A 186 0.03 22.45 -1.29
N GLU A 187 -0.19 21.95 -2.51
CA GLU A 187 -1.37 21.14 -2.84
C GLU A 187 -1.02 19.90 -3.66
N VAL A 188 -1.66 18.79 -3.30
CA VAL A 188 -1.51 17.53 -4.03
C VAL A 188 -2.38 17.49 -5.29
N GLY A 189 -3.41 18.33 -5.37
CA GLY A 189 -4.32 18.43 -6.50
C GLY A 189 -4.85 17.07 -6.95
N ASP A 190 -4.73 16.81 -8.26
CA ASP A 190 -5.16 15.58 -8.92
C ASP A 190 -4.01 14.58 -9.14
N LEU A 191 -2.82 14.86 -8.60
CA LEU A 191 -1.59 14.08 -8.88
C LEU A 191 -1.71 12.60 -8.49
N PHE A 192 -2.50 12.30 -7.46
CA PHE A 192 -2.65 10.96 -6.88
C PHE A 192 -4.04 10.33 -7.07
N LYS A 193 -4.91 10.94 -7.88
CA LYS A 193 -6.20 10.34 -8.21
C LYS A 193 -6.00 9.00 -8.92
N ASP A 194 -6.62 7.96 -8.39
CA ASP A 194 -6.62 6.64 -8.99
C ASP A 194 -7.64 6.60 -10.12
N ARG A 195 -7.17 6.21 -11.32
CA ARG A 195 -7.99 6.20 -12.53
C ARG A 195 -9.18 5.26 -12.38
N LYS A 196 -8.99 4.07 -11.78
CA LYS A 196 -10.07 3.09 -11.65
C LYS A 196 -11.15 3.57 -10.66
N ILE A 197 -10.76 4.21 -9.54
CA ILE A 197 -11.74 4.78 -8.60
C ILE A 197 -12.62 5.82 -9.32
N ARG A 198 -11.98 6.69 -10.12
CA ARG A 198 -12.68 7.72 -10.87
C ARG A 198 -13.58 7.13 -11.96
N GLU A 199 -13.10 6.15 -12.71
CA GLU A 199 -13.85 5.47 -13.78
C GLU A 199 -15.09 4.75 -13.24
N GLU A 200 -15.01 4.13 -12.07
CA GLU A 200 -16.16 3.48 -11.43
C GLU A 200 -17.24 4.49 -11.00
N SER A 201 -16.86 5.74 -10.69
CA SER A 201 -17.79 6.83 -10.33
C SER A 201 -18.77 6.49 -9.19
N ILE A 202 -18.39 5.53 -8.34
CA ILE A 202 -19.15 5.03 -7.19
C ILE A 202 -19.37 6.16 -6.19
N SER A 203 -20.61 6.35 -5.77
CA SER A 203 -20.96 7.31 -4.73
C SER A 203 -20.57 6.80 -3.35
N ILE A 204 -19.86 7.65 -2.60
CA ILE A 204 -19.37 7.34 -1.25
C ILE A 204 -20.03 8.29 -0.24
N GLU A 205 -20.68 7.73 0.76
CA GLU A 205 -21.13 8.42 1.97
C GLU A 205 -20.16 8.10 3.11
N VAL A 206 -19.73 9.12 3.85
CA VAL A 206 -18.83 8.98 5.01
C VAL A 206 -19.56 9.42 6.27
N LEU A 207 -19.77 8.49 7.19
CA LEU A 207 -20.46 8.72 8.45
C LEU A 207 -19.52 8.61 9.64
N ASN A 208 -19.56 9.59 10.52
CA ASN A 208 -18.86 9.59 11.79
C ASN A 208 -19.77 9.06 12.90
N ALA A 209 -19.46 7.89 13.44
CA ALA A 209 -20.16 7.31 14.58
C ALA A 209 -19.36 7.45 15.89
N THR A 210 -18.42 8.40 15.95
CA THR A 210 -17.56 8.68 17.12
C THR A 210 -17.89 10.00 17.76
N GLU A 211 -17.38 10.27 18.97
CA GLU A 211 -17.44 11.59 19.61
C GLU A 211 -16.49 12.63 18.98
N GLN A 212 -15.60 12.22 18.07
CA GLN A 212 -14.61 13.10 17.48
C GLN A 212 -15.17 13.89 16.31
N SER A 213 -15.46 15.16 16.52
CA SER A 213 -15.91 16.06 15.46
C SER A 213 -14.88 16.15 14.32
N GLY A 214 -15.37 16.17 13.08
CA GLY A 214 -14.53 16.33 11.88
C GLY A 214 -13.82 15.07 11.39
N LEU A 215 -13.99 13.91 12.05
CA LEU A 215 -13.41 12.64 11.62
C LEU A 215 -13.83 12.26 10.19
N ALA A 216 -15.14 12.28 9.90
CA ALA A 216 -15.67 11.97 8.57
C ALA A 216 -15.16 12.97 7.51
N GLN A 217 -15.07 14.26 7.85
CA GLN A 217 -14.54 15.29 6.94
C GLN A 217 -13.08 14.99 6.59
N ARG A 218 -12.24 14.68 7.57
CA ARG A 218 -10.83 14.33 7.37
C ARG A 218 -10.68 13.11 6.45
N ILE A 219 -11.41 12.03 6.74
CA ILE A 219 -11.34 10.79 5.94
C ILE A 219 -11.86 11.02 4.52
N SER A 220 -12.93 11.80 4.37
CA SER A 220 -13.50 12.11 3.06
C SER A 220 -12.50 12.83 2.13
N LYS A 221 -11.58 13.64 2.68
CA LYS A 221 -10.52 14.27 1.88
C LYS A 221 -9.63 13.23 1.22
N LEU A 222 -9.26 12.16 1.93
CA LEU A 222 -8.48 11.08 1.35
C LEU A 222 -9.23 10.40 0.19
N PHE A 223 -10.53 10.15 0.37
CA PHE A 223 -11.36 9.55 -0.69
C PHE A 223 -11.49 10.46 -1.91
N ASP A 224 -11.79 11.74 -1.71
CA ASP A 224 -11.87 12.74 -2.78
C ASP A 224 -10.55 12.88 -3.54
N LYS A 225 -9.43 13.01 -2.83
CA LYS A 225 -8.08 13.12 -3.43
C LYS A 225 -7.59 11.82 -4.07
N SER A 226 -8.18 10.69 -3.70
CA SER A 226 -7.97 9.41 -4.40
C SER A 226 -8.84 9.25 -5.64
N GLY A 227 -9.78 10.18 -5.90
CA GLY A 227 -10.66 10.18 -7.08
C GLY A 227 -12.08 9.68 -6.82
N GLY A 228 -12.44 9.45 -5.55
CA GLY A 228 -13.78 8.99 -5.14
C GLY A 228 -14.82 10.09 -5.16
N ARG A 229 -16.08 9.73 -5.49
CA ARG A 229 -17.20 10.68 -5.54
C ARG A 229 -17.91 10.75 -4.19
N ILE A 230 -17.54 11.70 -3.36
CA ILE A 230 -18.19 11.91 -2.06
C ILE A 230 -19.56 12.58 -2.27
N VAL A 231 -20.64 11.90 -1.89
CA VAL A 231 -22.01 12.43 -2.00
C VAL A 231 -22.56 12.94 -0.67
N ARG A 232 -22.01 12.48 0.45
CA ARG A 232 -22.43 12.93 1.79
C ARG A 232 -21.36 12.69 2.85
N ILE A 233 -21.23 13.65 3.74
CA ILE A 233 -20.41 13.61 4.96
C ILE A 233 -21.32 14.02 6.10
N ALA A 234 -21.48 13.17 7.12
CA ALA A 234 -22.36 13.46 8.24
C ALA A 234 -21.96 12.68 9.50
N ASP A 235 -22.56 13.00 10.64
CA ASP A 235 -22.56 12.12 11.79
C ASP A 235 -23.60 11.00 11.60
N ALA A 236 -23.30 9.81 12.11
CA ALA A 236 -24.24 8.69 12.13
C ALA A 236 -25.35 8.95 13.17
N PRO A 237 -26.57 8.39 12.98
CA PRO A 237 -27.69 8.57 13.93
C PRO A 237 -27.42 8.09 15.36
N GLY A 238 -26.39 7.25 15.55
CA GLY A 238 -25.97 6.78 16.86
C GLY A 238 -24.47 6.48 16.88
N LYS A 239 -23.89 6.51 18.08
CA LYS A 239 -22.49 6.13 18.29
C LYS A 239 -22.30 4.64 18.08
N GLN A 240 -21.20 4.25 17.46
CA GLN A 240 -20.88 2.85 17.19
C GLN A 240 -19.47 2.55 17.62
N HIS A 241 -19.27 1.37 18.22
CA HIS A 241 -17.94 0.95 18.60
C HIS A 241 -17.12 0.53 17.38
N SER A 242 -17.71 -0.20 16.43
CA SER A 242 -17.01 -0.77 15.27
C SER A 242 -17.20 0.05 14.00
N CYS A 243 -16.13 0.14 13.21
CA CYS A 243 -16.23 0.53 11.80
C CYS A 243 -16.97 -0.53 10.99
N ARG A 244 -17.73 -0.10 9.97
CA ARG A 244 -18.38 -0.98 8.98
C ARG A 244 -18.58 -0.27 7.66
N ILE A 245 -18.66 -1.06 6.59
CA ILE A 245 -18.97 -0.59 5.23
C ILE A 245 -20.30 -1.21 4.82
N ILE A 246 -21.29 -0.39 4.49
CA ILE A 246 -22.57 -0.82 3.95
C ILE A 246 -22.56 -0.57 2.45
N THR A 247 -23.01 -1.55 1.66
CA THR A 247 -22.97 -1.45 0.19
C THR A 247 -24.11 -2.23 -0.44
N GLY A 248 -24.70 -1.65 -1.49
CA GLY A 248 -25.62 -2.37 -2.39
C GLY A 248 -24.88 -3.12 -3.50
N LYS A 249 -23.59 -2.81 -3.70
CA LYS A 249 -22.73 -3.41 -4.72
C LYS A 249 -22.05 -4.66 -4.20
N ASP A 250 -21.78 -5.59 -5.10
CA ASP A 250 -20.98 -6.79 -4.80
C ASP A 250 -19.53 -6.42 -4.43
N PRO A 251 -19.04 -6.80 -3.24
CA PRO A 251 -17.68 -6.52 -2.79
C PRO A 251 -16.57 -7.08 -3.68
N GLU A 252 -16.84 -8.15 -4.42
CA GLU A 252 -15.81 -8.82 -5.20
C GLU A 252 -15.62 -8.24 -6.61
N SER A 253 -16.62 -7.54 -7.15
CA SER A 253 -16.56 -6.92 -8.47
C SER A 253 -16.14 -5.45 -8.48
N ASN A 254 -16.18 -4.75 -7.34
CA ASN A 254 -15.96 -3.29 -7.28
C ASN A 254 -14.58 -2.93 -6.71
N TYR A 255 -13.75 -2.28 -7.50
CA TYR A 255 -12.38 -1.89 -7.16
C TYR A 255 -12.35 -0.88 -6.00
N THR A 256 -13.19 0.14 -6.03
CA THR A 256 -13.27 1.19 -4.99
C THR A 256 -13.59 0.58 -3.64
N LEU A 257 -14.52 -0.38 -3.58
CA LEU A 257 -14.87 -1.06 -2.34
C LEU A 257 -13.70 -1.90 -1.80
N LYS A 258 -13.00 -2.64 -2.67
CA LYS A 258 -11.78 -3.39 -2.28
C LYS A 258 -10.69 -2.46 -1.76
N TRP A 259 -10.50 -1.31 -2.41
CA TRP A 259 -9.53 -0.29 -2.02
C TRP A 259 -9.86 0.32 -0.65
N ILE A 260 -11.12 0.67 -0.39
CA ILE A 260 -11.56 1.16 0.93
C ILE A 260 -11.35 0.08 2.00
N ARG A 261 -11.73 -1.17 1.70
CA ARG A 261 -11.54 -2.30 2.64
C ARG A 261 -10.08 -2.51 2.97
N TYR A 262 -9.18 -2.36 2.01
CA TYR A 262 -7.74 -2.47 2.24
C TYR A 262 -7.21 -1.39 3.19
N LEU A 263 -7.62 -0.13 3.00
CA LEU A 263 -7.12 0.98 3.81
C LEU A 263 -7.62 1.00 5.26
N TYR A 264 -8.84 0.48 5.48
CA TYR A 264 -9.53 0.62 6.76
C TYR A 264 -9.84 -0.69 7.46
N ASN A 265 -9.75 -1.82 6.74
CA ASN A 265 -10.05 -3.16 7.22
C ASN A 265 -11.40 -3.26 7.95
N CYS A 266 -12.40 -2.51 7.48
CA CYS A 266 -13.74 -2.52 8.06
C CYS A 266 -14.56 -3.68 7.45
N PRO A 267 -15.33 -4.43 8.27
CA PRO A 267 -16.27 -5.43 7.79
C PRO A 267 -17.26 -4.85 6.79
N VAL A 268 -17.58 -5.62 5.74
CA VAL A 268 -18.51 -5.23 4.69
C VAL A 268 -19.85 -5.94 4.90
N GLU A 269 -20.92 -5.16 4.94
CA GLU A 269 -22.31 -5.60 5.03
C GLU A 269 -22.99 -5.30 3.70
N GLN A 270 -23.27 -6.35 2.91
CA GLN A 270 -23.99 -6.20 1.66
C GLN A 270 -25.49 -6.25 1.93
N ILE A 271 -26.16 -5.13 1.69
CA ILE A 271 -27.61 -5.02 1.84
C ILE A 271 -28.20 -5.00 0.42
N GLY A 272 -29.40 -5.56 0.22
CA GLY A 272 -30.10 -5.43 -1.06
C GLY A 272 -30.32 -3.95 -1.44
N ASN A 273 -30.69 -3.67 -2.70
CA ASN A 273 -30.84 -2.33 -3.28
C ASN A 273 -31.88 -1.39 -2.59
N GLY A 274 -32.36 -1.70 -1.39
CA GLY A 274 -33.30 -0.86 -0.62
C GLY A 274 -32.59 0.21 0.22
N GLU A 275 -33.14 1.43 0.21
CA GLU A 275 -32.86 2.61 1.06
C GLU A 275 -31.41 3.13 1.21
N ILE A 276 -30.44 2.63 0.43
CA ILE A 276 -29.07 3.16 0.49
C ILE A 276 -28.98 4.45 -0.35
N ARG A 277 -28.56 5.56 0.27
CA ARG A 277 -28.41 6.88 -0.38
C ARG A 277 -27.13 7.01 -1.21
N ALA A 278 -26.21 6.07 -1.05
CA ALA A 278 -24.94 5.98 -1.77
C ALA A 278 -24.66 4.52 -2.14
N ASP A 279 -23.79 4.29 -3.11
CA ASP A 279 -23.36 2.94 -3.49
C ASP A 279 -22.55 2.29 -2.35
N ILE A 280 -21.74 3.09 -1.67
CA ILE A 280 -20.93 2.71 -0.50
C ILE A 280 -21.16 3.73 0.63
N THR A 281 -21.57 3.25 1.80
CA THR A 281 -21.59 4.03 3.04
C THR A 281 -20.52 3.49 3.99
N VAL A 282 -19.53 4.30 4.34
CA VAL A 282 -18.48 3.96 5.30
C VAL A 282 -18.81 4.62 6.65
N ILE A 283 -18.98 3.81 7.68
CA ILE A 283 -19.29 4.26 9.03
C ILE A 283 -18.07 4.02 9.91
N PHE A 284 -17.47 5.10 10.42
CA PHE A 284 -16.31 5.03 11.30
C PHE A 284 -16.74 5.06 12.77
N GLY A 285 -16.49 3.95 13.49
CA GLY A 285 -16.75 3.81 14.91
C GLY A 285 -15.54 4.11 15.80
N GLU A 286 -15.73 4.09 17.11
CA GLU A 286 -14.71 4.42 18.13
C GLU A 286 -13.43 3.57 18.01
N ASN A 287 -13.55 2.32 17.58
CA ASN A 287 -12.41 1.44 17.39
C ASN A 287 -11.46 1.94 16.30
N TYR A 288 -11.97 2.56 15.24
CA TYR A 288 -11.16 3.12 14.18
C TYR A 288 -10.31 4.25 14.73
N TRP A 289 -10.92 5.20 15.45
CA TRP A 289 -10.22 6.32 16.07
C TRP A 289 -9.17 5.84 17.07
N LYS A 290 -9.54 4.92 17.97
CA LYS A 290 -8.62 4.37 18.98
C LYS A 290 -7.49 3.53 18.37
N ASN A 291 -7.73 2.91 17.22
CA ASN A 291 -6.74 2.10 16.49
C ASN A 291 -6.06 2.85 15.33
N GLU A 292 -6.29 4.14 15.10
CA GLU A 292 -5.50 4.92 14.13
C GLU A 292 -4.00 4.84 14.48
N GLY A 293 -3.66 4.62 15.75
CA GLY A 293 -2.30 4.33 16.22
C GLY A 293 -1.80 2.88 16.04
N LYS A 294 -2.52 2.00 15.35
CA LYS A 294 -2.17 0.57 15.14
C LYS A 294 -2.35 0.13 13.69
N LYS A 295 -2.35 1.04 12.71
CA LYS A 295 -2.62 0.74 11.30
C LYS A 295 -1.56 -0.15 10.61
N TRP A 296 -0.52 -0.56 11.32
CA TRP A 296 0.59 -1.40 10.87
C TRP A 296 1.05 -2.32 12.01
#